data_AF-A0A6G2XKR4-F1
#
_entry.id   AF-A0A6G2XKR4-F1
#
_cell.length_a   1.000
_cell.length_b   1.000
_cell.length_c   1.000
_cell.angle_alpha   90.00
_cell.angle_beta   90.00
_cell.angle_gamma   90.00
#
_symmetry.space_group_name_H-M   'P 1'
#
loop_
_entity.id
_entity.type
_entity.pdbx_description
1 polymer ?
#
loop_
_entity_poly.entity_id
_entity_poly.type
_entity_poly.pdbx_seq_one_letter_code
_entity_poly.pdbx_strand_id
1 'polypeptide(L)'
;MWRCARCTDLLKKLITRSSAGPGSFYEQLTLAKHIVADHPGEVPEPHGADCALCAHYAKHGDTSLSEEHRVRSLFMPPGAARST
;
A
#
# COMPACT_ATOMS: atom_id res chain seq x y z
N MET A 1 -3.56 -11.44 7.32
CA MET A 1 -2.25 -11.63 7.98
C MET A 1 -1.26 -12.16 6.93
N TRP A 2 -0.45 -11.27 6.35
CA TRP A 2 0.77 -11.48 5.55
C TRP A 2 1.01 -12.94 5.10
N ARG A 3 0.33 -13.33 4.01
CA ARG A 3 0.06 -14.72 3.62
C ARG A 3 1.24 -15.48 3.01
N CYS A 4 2.43 -14.87 2.93
CA CYS A 4 3.63 -15.56 2.44
C CYS A 4 4.92 -15.00 3.07
N ALA A 5 6.00 -15.76 2.94
CA ALA A 5 7.32 -15.35 3.43
C ALA A 5 7.79 -14.02 2.83
N ARG A 6 7.50 -13.79 1.54
CA ARG A 6 7.89 -12.55 0.84
C ARG A 6 7.19 -11.30 1.40
N CYS A 7 5.91 -11.43 1.74
CA CYS A 7 5.15 -10.41 2.47
C CYS A 7 5.87 -10.01 3.77
N THR A 8 6.26 -11.00 4.57
CA THR A 8 6.98 -10.77 5.83
C THR A 8 8.34 -10.12 5.62
N ASP A 9 9.11 -10.56 4.62
CA ASP A 9 10.44 -10.00 4.35
C ASP A 9 10.38 -8.55 3.85
N LEU A 10 9.41 -8.24 3.00
CA LEU A 10 9.19 -6.87 2.51
C LEU A 10 8.70 -5.96 3.65
N LEU A 11 7.83 -6.44 4.54
CA LEU A 11 7.43 -5.70 5.73
C LEU A 11 8.62 -5.43 6.66
N LYS A 12 9.49 -6.42 6.89
CA LYS A 12 10.71 -6.22 7.69
C LYS A 12 11.60 -5.14 7.07
N LYS A 13 11.83 -5.19 5.75
CA LYS A 13 12.60 -4.15 5.03
C LYS A 13 11.98 -2.76 5.20
N LEU A 14 10.66 -2.67 5.07
CA LEU A 14 9.92 -1.42 5.28
C LEU A 14 10.14 -0.88 6.70
N ILE A 15 9.99 -1.73 7.72
CA ILE A 15 10.19 -1.34 9.12
C ILE A 15 11.63 -0.87 9.34
N THR A 16 12.63 -1.66 8.91
CA THR A 16 14.05 -1.31 9.03
C THR A 16 14.36 0.02 8.37
N ARG A 17 13.85 0.25 7.15
CA ARG A 17 14.10 1.50 6.44
C ARG A 17 13.42 2.69 7.11
N SER A 18 12.18 2.52 7.56
CA SER A 18 11.42 3.58 8.24
C SER A 18 12.06 3.98 9.59
N SER A 19 12.70 3.03 10.27
CA SER A 19 13.47 3.30 11.50
C SER A 19 14.82 3.98 11.25
N ALA A 20 15.39 3.86 10.04
CA ALA A 20 16.70 4.41 9.69
C ALA A 20 16.66 5.89 9.25
N GLY A 21 15.47 6.49 9.11
CA GLY A 21 15.28 7.88 8.72
C GLY A 21 14.27 8.04 7.57
N PRO A 22 14.16 9.26 7.00
CA PRO A 22 13.25 9.52 5.88
C PRO A 22 13.63 8.70 4.64
N GLY A 23 12.62 8.18 3.94
CA GLY A 23 12.78 7.52 2.64
C GLY A 23 12.50 6.03 2.61
N SER A 24 11.27 5.63 2.99
CA SER A 24 10.77 4.25 2.85
C SER A 24 9.73 4.06 1.73
N PHE A 25 9.58 5.05 0.85
CA PHE A 25 8.58 5.03 -0.22
C PHE A 25 8.75 3.85 -1.17
N TYR A 26 9.99 3.52 -1.54
CA TYR A 26 10.27 2.38 -2.42
C TYR A 26 9.89 1.04 -1.77
N GLU A 27 10.13 0.88 -0.47
CA GLU A 27 9.74 -0.31 0.28
C GLU A 27 8.23 -0.41 0.41
N GLN A 28 7.54 0.71 0.67
CA GLN A 28 6.06 0.77 0.68
C GLN A 28 5.50 0.34 -0.68
N LEU A 29 6.02 0.90 -1.77
CA LEU A 29 5.57 0.61 -3.14
C LEU A 29 5.86 -0.86 -3.52
N THR A 30 7.05 -1.35 -3.19
CA THR A 30 7.44 -2.74 -3.48
C THR A 30 6.52 -3.71 -2.76
N LEU A 31 6.16 -3.40 -1.51
CA LEU A 31 5.27 -4.22 -0.72
C LEU A 31 3.83 -4.17 -1.20
N ALA A 32 3.34 -2.97 -1.55
CA ALA A 32 2.02 -2.78 -2.14
C ALA A 32 1.86 -3.59 -3.44
N LYS A 33 2.82 -3.46 -4.37
CA LYS A 33 2.84 -4.20 -5.63
C LYS A 33 2.81 -5.71 -5.44
N HIS A 34 3.58 -6.21 -4.49
CA HIS A 34 3.58 -7.63 -4.17
C HIS A 34 2.22 -8.11 -3.66
N ILE A 35 1.57 -7.37 -2.77
CA ILE A 35 0.24 -7.72 -2.26
C ILE A 35 -0.80 -7.70 -3.39
N VAL A 36 -0.80 -6.67 -4.24
CA VAL A 36 -1.74 -6.60 -5.38
C VAL A 36 -1.55 -7.76 -6.35
N ALA A 37 -0.30 -8.08 -6.70
CA ALA A 37 0.01 -9.13 -7.67
C ALA A 37 -0.26 -10.54 -7.13
N ASP A 38 0.23 -10.84 -5.92
CA ASP A 38 0.26 -12.21 -5.39
C ASP A 38 -0.90 -12.49 -4.40
N HIS A 39 -1.58 -11.44 -3.92
CA HIS A 39 -2.66 -11.51 -2.92
C HIS A 39 -3.84 -10.57 -3.25
N PRO A 40 -4.44 -10.62 -4.46
CA PRO A 40 -5.49 -9.68 -4.88
C PRO A 40 -6.72 -9.70 -3.97
N GLY A 41 -7.04 -10.83 -3.33
CA GLY A 41 -8.14 -10.94 -2.36
C GLY A 41 -7.89 -10.24 -1.02
N GLU A 42 -6.68 -9.72 -0.79
CA GLU A 42 -6.34 -8.93 0.41
C GLU A 42 -6.37 -7.42 0.12
N VAL A 43 -6.65 -7.01 -1.12
CA VAL A 43 -6.76 -5.59 -1.46
C VAL A 43 -7.97 -4.99 -0.75
N PRO A 44 -7.78 -3.99 0.13
CA PRO A 44 -8.90 -3.37 0.85
C PRO A 44 -9.86 -2.66 -0.10
N GLU A 45 -11.12 -2.52 0.32
CA GLU A 45 -12.08 -1.64 -0.35
C GLU A 45 -11.55 -0.19 -0.46
N PRO A 46 -12.01 0.58 -1.46
CA PRO A 46 -11.61 1.98 -1.60
C PRO A 46 -11.82 2.78 -0.31
N HIS A 47 -10.85 3.63 0.00
CA HIS A 47 -11.04 4.64 1.02
C HIS A 47 -12.20 5.53 0.56
N GLY A 48 -13.17 5.80 1.45
CA GLY A 48 -14.36 6.58 1.14
C GLY A 48 -14.06 8.02 0.71
N ALA A 49 -15.08 8.88 0.75
CA ALA A 49 -15.02 10.26 0.22
C ALA A 49 -13.85 11.11 0.73
N ASP A 50 -13.26 10.75 1.88
CA ASP A 50 -12.14 11.47 2.51
C ASP A 50 -10.77 11.18 1.86
N CYS A 51 -10.70 10.38 0.78
CA CYS A 51 -9.44 10.08 0.10
C CYS A 51 -9.43 10.61 -1.35
N ALA A 52 -8.78 11.75 -1.55
CA ALA A 52 -8.63 12.37 -2.86
C ALA A 52 -7.93 11.48 -3.90
N LEU A 53 -7.01 10.61 -3.48
CA LEU A 53 -6.31 9.67 -4.38
C LEU A 53 -7.23 8.56 -4.88
N CYS A 54 -8.06 7.97 -4.02
CA CYS A 54 -9.06 6.99 -4.46
C CYS A 54 -10.03 7.61 -5.48
N ALA A 55 -10.48 8.85 -5.22
CA ALA A 55 -11.33 9.58 -6.16
C ALA A 55 -10.61 9.89 -7.49
N HIS A 56 -9.33 10.26 -7.43
CA HIS A 56 -8.50 10.50 -8.61
C HIS A 56 -8.38 9.24 -9.47
N TYR A 57 -7.91 8.12 -8.89
CA TYR A 57 -7.74 6.88 -9.65
C TYR A 57 -9.06 6.33 -10.20
N ALA A 58 -10.17 6.46 -9.45
CA ALA A 58 -11.49 6.09 -9.95
C ALA A 58 -11.93 6.93 -11.15
N LYS A 59 -11.63 8.24 -11.15
CA LYS A 59 -11.93 9.14 -12.28
C LYS A 59 -11.10 8.82 -13.52
N HIS A 60 -9.85 8.41 -13.35
CA HIS A 60 -8.91 8.17 -14.43
C HIS A 60 -8.86 6.71 -14.92
N GLY A 61 -9.50 5.77 -14.21
CA GLY A 61 -9.51 4.35 -14.57
C GLY A 61 -8.22 3.62 -14.21
N ASP A 62 -7.41 4.16 -13.29
CA ASP A 62 -6.11 3.62 -12.90
C ASP A 62 -6.26 2.50 -11.84
N THR A 63 -6.80 1.35 -12.24
CA THR A 63 -7.14 0.26 -11.31
C THR A 63 -5.93 -0.25 -10.53
N SER A 64 -4.78 -0.47 -11.17
CA SER A 64 -3.57 -0.97 -10.49
C SER A 64 -3.03 0.02 -9.46
N LEU A 65 -2.97 1.31 -9.80
CA LEU A 65 -2.53 2.35 -8.87
C LEU A 65 -3.51 2.53 -7.71
N SER A 66 -4.81 2.37 -7.98
CA SER A 66 -5.84 2.33 -6.94
C SER A 66 -5.64 1.17 -5.97
N GLU A 67 -5.38 -0.03 -6.48
CA GLU A 67 -5.11 -1.22 -5.66
C GLU A 67 -3.84 -1.06 -4.82
N GLU A 68 -2.74 -0.61 -5.44
CA GLU A 68 -1.46 -0.35 -4.76
C GLU A 68 -1.61 0.71 -3.66
N HIS A 69 -2.42 1.73 -3.90
CA HIS A 69 -2.73 2.75 -2.91
C HIS A 69 -3.53 2.17 -1.72
N ARG A 70 -4.59 1.40 -2.00
CA ARG A 70 -5.48 0.84 -0.97
C ARG A 70 -4.76 -0.12 -0.01
N VAL A 71 -3.88 -0.97 -0.53
CA VAL A 71 -3.14 -1.95 0.29
C VAL A 71 -2.21 -1.31 1.32
N ARG A 72 -1.83 -0.04 1.18
CA ARG A 72 -1.01 0.67 2.18
C ARG A 72 -1.69 0.75 3.55
N SER A 73 -3.02 0.75 3.59
CA SER A 73 -3.79 0.71 4.85
C SER A 73 -3.59 -0.57 5.66
N LEU A 74 -3.02 -1.63 5.06
CA LEU A 74 -2.68 -2.86 5.78
C LEU A 74 -1.42 -2.73 6.64
N PHE A 75 -0.57 -1.73 6.39
CA PHE A 75 0.73 -1.58 7.06
C PHE A 75 1.11 -0.15 7.43
N MET A 76 0.27 0.83 7.12
CA MET A 76 0.50 2.24 7.43
C MET A 76 -0.68 2.81 8.22
N PRO A 77 -0.43 3.81 9.09
CA PRO A 77 -1.52 4.53 9.74
C PRO A 77 -2.37 5.27 8.69
N PRO A 78 -3.69 5.48 8.92
CA PRO A 78 -4.62 6.02 7.92
C PRO A 78 -4.16 7.32 7.25
N GLY A 79 -3.56 8.25 8.00
CA GLY A 79 -3.06 9.50 7.45
C GLY A 79 -1.94 9.29 6.42
N ALA A 80 -1.03 8.35 6.70
CA ALA A 80 0.10 8.05 5.82
C ALA A 80 -0.28 7.10 4.67
N ALA A 81 -1.26 6.21 4.88
CA ALA A 81 -1.80 5.34 3.83
C ALA A 81 -2.57 6.13 2.76
N ARG A 82 -3.23 7.22 3.16
CA ARG A 82 -4.06 8.07 2.29
C ARG A 82 -3.30 9.22 1.63
N SER A 83 -2.08 9.47 2.07
CA SER A 83 -1.17 10.46 1.47
C SER A 83 -0.34 9.84 0.36
N THR A 84 -0.08 10.63 -0.70
CA THR A 84 0.86 10.40 -1.82
C THR A 84 1.22 8.95 -2.11
#